data_AF-A0A956QHD6-F1
#
_entry.id   AF-A0A956QHD6-F1
#
_cell.length_a   1.000
_cell.length_b   1.000
_cell.length_c   1.000
_cell.angle_alpha   90.00
_cell.angle_beta   90.00
_cell.angle_gamma   90.00
#
_symmetry.space_group_name_H-M   'P 1'
#
loop_
_entity.id
_entity.type
_entity.pdbx_description
1 polymer ?
#
loop_
_entity_poly.entity_id
_entity_poly.type
_entity_poly.pdbx_seq_one_letter_code
_entity_poly.pdbx_strand_id
1 'polypeptide(L)'
;RGLSLLAEHRDLPALAGVSGFLLNDLLKGKSFSSSLARLPSSFPPFVVQLVKAGENSGSLPHVLAALAGHQERSERLTLKLRSSLTYPAAVLAVTLVLLAVGPPYLLKSQIQLIENSGVALGWLTQALILASKVVASPLFWALGLVAAVVSALAIRAALRNPGKRRRLAVALLGVPLLGPVLRLASVSRFASALSLQLKAGVLLAEALEQAAQASGHPLLLERMPLCLSRLKNGAGLAESLAEAQLFPRSFLGIIEAAESTASVPGMLDWVHRHYELEIDSGLSALTAALEPLVLGLVGGVVGLTVLASMVPVVKMLEVL
;
A
#
# COMPACT_ATOMS: atom_id res chain seq x y z
N ARG A 1 6.83 16.22 30.79
CA ARG A 1 8.10 16.58 30.10
C ARG A 1 8.10 16.17 28.62
N GLY A 2 7.92 14.90 28.25
CA GLY A 2 7.80 14.54 26.82
C GLY A 2 6.69 15.29 26.08
N LEU A 3 5.47 15.30 26.65
CA LEU A 3 4.33 16.03 26.06
C LEU A 3 4.50 17.55 26.00
N SER A 4 5.27 18.17 26.90
CA SER A 4 5.52 19.62 26.85
C SER A 4 6.43 19.98 25.68
N LEU A 5 7.45 19.17 25.40
CA LEU A 5 8.32 19.35 24.22
C LEU A 5 7.55 19.16 22.89
N LEU A 6 6.61 18.22 22.86
CA LEU A 6 5.74 18.01 21.69
C LEU A 6 4.68 19.11 21.52
N ALA A 7 4.23 19.72 22.62
CA ALA A 7 3.30 20.86 22.57
C ALA A 7 3.95 22.15 22.06
N GLU A 8 5.27 22.28 22.21
CA GLU A 8 6.04 23.45 21.74
C GLU A 8 6.40 23.38 20.24
N HIS A 9 6.23 22.21 19.59
CA HIS A 9 6.50 22.04 18.16
C HIS A 9 5.51 22.82 17.29
N ARG A 10 5.94 23.97 16.74
CA ARG A 10 5.10 24.87 15.93
C ARG A 10 4.83 24.39 14.51
N ASP A 11 5.70 23.55 13.95
CA ASP A 11 5.60 23.10 12.55
C ASP A 11 4.46 22.09 12.31
N LEU A 12 3.93 21.49 13.39
CA LEU A 12 2.87 20.50 13.35
C LEU A 12 1.72 20.90 14.30
N PRO A 13 0.83 21.81 13.88
CA PRO A 13 -0.22 22.36 14.76
C PRO A 13 -1.17 21.28 15.29
N ALA A 14 -1.41 20.21 14.52
CA ALA A 14 -2.21 19.07 14.98
C ALA A 14 -1.53 18.30 16.12
N LEU A 15 -0.22 18.08 16.04
CA LEU A 15 0.57 17.40 17.08
C LEU A 15 0.64 18.26 18.35
N ALA A 16 0.87 19.56 18.20
CA ALA A 16 0.89 20.51 19.30
C ALA A 16 -0.47 20.57 20.03
N GLY A 17 -1.57 20.62 19.27
CA GLY A 17 -2.92 20.62 19.82
C GLY A 17 -3.24 19.35 20.63
N VAL A 18 -2.93 18.16 20.08
CA VAL A 18 -3.13 16.89 20.78
C VAL A 18 -2.25 16.81 22.03
N SER A 19 -0.97 17.16 21.92
CA SER A 19 -0.03 17.09 23.04
C SER A 19 -0.37 18.07 24.16
N GLY A 20 -0.81 19.28 23.81
CA GLY A 20 -1.28 20.29 24.77
C GLY A 20 -2.56 19.86 25.49
N PHE A 21 -3.50 19.25 24.78
CA PHE A 21 -4.70 18.66 25.40
C PHE A 21 -4.34 17.58 26.42
N LEU A 22 -3.48 16.63 26.02
CA LEU A 22 -3.05 15.53 26.90
C LEU A 22 -2.26 16.06 28.11
N LEU A 23 -1.38 17.04 27.91
CA LEU A 23 -0.62 17.68 28.98
C LEU A 23 -1.55 18.36 30.00
N ASN A 24 -2.55 19.11 29.54
CA ASN A 24 -3.51 19.78 30.41
C ASN A 24 -4.34 18.78 31.23
N ASP A 25 -4.77 17.68 30.62
CA ASP A 25 -5.53 16.65 31.33
C ASP A 25 -4.68 15.91 32.39
N LEU A 26 -3.40 15.64 32.10
CA LEU A 26 -2.47 15.08 33.08
C LEU A 26 -2.17 16.05 34.23
N LEU A 27 -1.99 17.35 33.95
CA LEU A 27 -1.81 18.38 34.98
C LEU A 27 -3.03 18.52 35.90
N LYS A 28 -4.23 18.19 35.38
CA LYS A 28 -5.48 18.12 36.15
C LYS A 28 -5.65 16.80 36.92
N GLY A 29 -4.65 15.91 36.91
CA GLY A 29 -4.66 14.66 37.67
C GLY A 29 -5.45 13.52 37.03
N LYS A 30 -5.84 13.63 35.74
CA LYS A 30 -6.45 12.50 35.03
C LYS A 30 -5.38 11.48 34.63
N SER A 31 -5.76 10.21 34.52
CA SER A 31 -4.84 9.20 33.96
C SER A 31 -4.56 9.47 32.47
N PHE A 32 -3.40 9.04 32.00
CA PHE A 32 -3.02 9.16 30.60
C PHE A 32 -3.96 8.36 29.70
N SER A 33 -4.30 7.12 30.08
CA SER A 33 -5.26 6.29 29.33
C SER A 33 -6.64 6.96 29.19
N SER A 34 -7.16 7.58 30.26
CA SER A 34 -8.46 8.28 30.22
C SER A 34 -8.43 9.53 29.34
N SER A 35 -7.26 10.17 29.22
CA SER A 35 -7.04 11.33 28.36
C SER A 35 -6.97 10.93 26.89
N LEU A 36 -6.28 9.83 26.57
CA LEU A 36 -6.22 9.25 25.22
C LEU A 36 -7.60 8.79 24.72
N ALA A 37 -8.41 8.21 25.61
CA ALA A 37 -9.77 7.74 25.28
C ALA A 37 -10.70 8.84 24.75
N ARG A 38 -10.43 10.11 25.08
CA ARG A 38 -11.19 11.28 24.61
C ARG A 38 -10.85 11.68 23.17
N LEU A 39 -9.82 11.07 22.58
CA LEU A 39 -9.32 11.34 21.23
C LEU A 39 -9.37 10.07 20.35
N PRO A 40 -10.56 9.45 20.15
CA PRO A 40 -10.69 8.16 19.47
C PRO A 40 -10.28 8.20 17.99
N SER A 41 -10.26 9.38 17.36
CA SER A 41 -9.77 9.56 15.99
C SER A 41 -8.26 9.40 15.86
N SER A 42 -7.52 9.70 16.93
CA SER A 42 -6.05 9.68 16.95
C SER A 42 -5.53 8.45 17.69
N PHE A 43 -6.26 7.96 18.69
CA PHE A 43 -5.88 6.83 19.53
C PHE A 43 -6.97 5.77 19.48
N PRO A 44 -6.78 4.71 18.68
CA PRO A 44 -7.71 3.58 18.63
C PRO A 44 -7.89 2.90 20.00
N PRO A 45 -9.02 2.21 20.24
CA PRO A 45 -9.30 1.56 21.52
C PRO A 45 -8.19 0.65 22.04
N PHE A 46 -7.49 -0.08 21.16
CA PHE A 46 -6.38 -0.94 21.55
C PHE A 46 -5.20 -0.18 22.15
N VAL A 47 -4.89 1.02 21.62
CA VAL A 47 -3.81 1.87 22.14
C VAL A 47 -4.16 2.32 23.55
N VAL A 48 -5.41 2.74 23.76
CA VAL A 48 -5.92 3.16 25.07
C VAL A 48 -5.83 2.02 26.08
N GLN A 49 -6.21 0.79 25.70
CA GLN A 49 -6.16 -0.37 26.57
C GLN A 49 -4.72 -0.78 26.92
N LEU A 50 -3.82 -0.78 25.94
CA LEU A 50 -2.40 -1.04 26.16
C LEU A 50 -1.77 -0.02 27.12
N VAL A 51 -2.05 1.26 26.89
CA VAL A 51 -1.57 2.33 27.77
C VAL A 51 -2.14 2.17 29.18
N LYS A 52 -3.44 1.84 29.31
CA LYS A 52 -4.06 1.57 30.62
C LYS A 52 -3.39 0.40 31.34
N ALA A 53 -3.09 -0.69 30.63
CA ALA A 53 -2.36 -1.83 31.19
C ALA A 53 -0.96 -1.41 31.66
N GLY A 54 -0.23 -0.65 30.83
CA GLY A 54 1.09 -0.11 31.16
C GLY A 54 1.10 0.91 32.30
N GLU A 55 0.05 1.71 32.46
CA GLU A 55 -0.13 2.59 33.61
C GLU A 55 -0.31 1.78 34.90
N ASN A 56 -1.19 0.78 34.87
CA ASN A 56 -1.50 -0.05 36.02
C ASN A 56 -0.31 -0.91 36.47
N SER A 57 0.51 -1.38 35.52
CA SER A 57 1.69 -2.21 35.80
C SER A 57 2.97 -1.41 36.04
N GLY A 58 2.95 -0.08 35.87
CA GLY A 58 4.15 0.76 35.89
C GLY A 58 5.10 0.55 34.69
N SER A 59 4.72 -0.23 33.69
CA SER A 59 5.53 -0.52 32.49
C SER A 59 5.21 0.41 31.31
N LEU A 60 4.64 1.59 31.58
CA LEU A 60 4.23 2.57 30.56
C LEU A 60 5.36 2.89 29.54
N PRO A 61 6.64 3.12 29.94
CA PRO A 61 7.71 3.36 28.97
C PRO A 61 7.90 2.22 27.95
N HIS A 62 7.79 0.97 28.41
CA HIS A 62 7.94 -0.21 27.55
C HIS A 62 6.76 -0.32 26.56
N VAL A 63 5.54 -0.09 27.04
CA VAL A 63 4.34 -0.10 26.19
C VAL A 63 4.40 1.00 25.14
N LEU A 64 4.80 2.22 25.51
CA LEU A 64 4.94 3.33 24.58
C LEU A 64 6.03 3.07 23.54
N ALA A 65 7.16 2.48 23.92
CA ALA A 65 8.22 2.09 22.99
C ALA A 65 7.73 1.03 21.99
N ALA A 66 6.98 0.04 22.46
CA ALA A 66 6.42 -1.00 21.59
C ALA A 66 5.36 -0.46 20.62
N LEU A 67 4.49 0.46 21.09
CA LEU A 67 3.53 1.17 20.25
C LEU A 67 4.22 2.04 19.19
N ALA A 68 5.27 2.78 19.58
CA ALA A 68 6.06 3.58 18.66
C ALA A 68 6.70 2.69 17.57
N GLY A 69 7.30 1.56 17.96
CA GLY A 69 7.87 0.60 17.02
C GLY A 69 6.84 0.01 16.05
N HIS A 70 5.63 -0.31 16.52
CA HIS A 70 4.53 -0.78 15.66
C HIS A 70 4.11 0.29 14.63
N GLN A 71 4.00 1.55 15.06
CA GLN A 71 3.61 2.66 14.19
C GLN A 71 4.71 2.98 13.16
N GLU A 72 5.97 3.05 13.58
CA GLU A 72 7.11 3.33 12.70
C GLU A 72 7.23 2.27 11.59
N ARG A 73 7.05 0.99 11.93
CA ARG A 73 7.06 -0.11 10.96
C ARG A 73 5.91 -0.01 9.97
N SER A 74 4.70 0.27 10.46
CA SER A 74 3.51 0.44 9.62
C SER A 74 3.68 1.59 8.61
N GLU A 75 4.29 2.70 9.05
CA GLU A 75 4.62 3.83 8.20
C GLU A 75 5.73 3.51 7.20
N ARG A 76 6.79 2.83 7.64
CA ARG A 76 7.89 2.39 6.77
C ARG A 76 7.39 1.50 5.64
N LEU A 77 6.53 0.53 5.94
CA LEU A 77 5.89 -0.32 4.93
C LEU A 77 5.07 0.52 3.93
N THR A 78 4.30 1.48 4.42
CA THR A 78 3.48 2.36 3.58
C THR A 78 4.33 3.26 2.69
N LEU A 79 5.40 3.84 3.23
CA LEU A 79 6.35 4.67 2.50
C LEU A 79 7.07 3.86 1.43
N LYS A 80 7.47 2.62 1.75
CA LYS A 80 8.15 1.73 0.81
C LYS A 80 7.22 1.27 -0.33
N LEU A 81 5.96 0.97 -0.02
CA LEU A 81 4.93 0.72 -1.03
C LEU A 81 4.77 1.91 -1.98
N ARG A 82 4.74 3.13 -1.44
CA ARG A 82 4.65 4.36 -2.25
C ARG A 82 5.91 4.58 -3.09
N SER A 83 7.09 4.47 -2.50
CA SER A 83 8.36 4.73 -3.20
C SER A 83 8.61 3.75 -4.33
N SER A 84 8.23 2.48 -4.15
CA SER A 84 8.36 1.44 -5.19
C SER A 84 7.49 1.74 -6.41
N LEU A 85 6.37 2.46 -6.25
CA LEU A 85 5.48 2.88 -7.34
C LEU A 85 5.89 4.21 -7.98
N THR A 86 6.66 5.04 -7.28
CA THR A 86 7.14 6.33 -7.79
C THR A 86 8.01 6.16 -9.03
N TYR A 87 8.93 5.19 -9.02
CA TYR A 87 9.84 4.96 -10.15
C TYR A 87 9.09 4.58 -11.44
N PRO A 88 8.22 3.55 -11.47
CA PRO A 88 7.42 3.23 -12.64
C PRO A 88 6.57 4.41 -13.14
N ALA A 89 5.95 5.17 -12.24
CA ALA A 89 5.15 6.33 -12.61
C ALA A 89 5.98 7.43 -13.30
N ALA A 90 7.19 7.70 -12.79
CA ALA A 90 8.08 8.69 -13.39
C ALA A 90 8.52 8.27 -14.80
N VAL A 91 8.92 7.01 -15.01
CA VAL A 91 9.35 6.56 -16.33
C VAL A 91 8.18 6.52 -17.33
N LEU A 92 6.98 6.09 -16.90
CA LEU A 92 5.79 6.16 -17.74
C LEU A 92 5.49 7.60 -18.16
N ALA A 93 5.61 8.57 -17.25
CA ALA A 93 5.42 9.98 -17.58
C ALA A 93 6.43 10.47 -18.63
N VAL A 94 7.72 10.15 -18.46
CA VAL A 94 8.77 10.45 -19.46
C VAL A 94 8.47 9.78 -20.79
N THR A 95 7.99 8.55 -20.78
CA THR A 95 7.68 7.81 -22.01
C THR A 95 6.49 8.40 -22.76
N LEU A 96 5.47 8.87 -22.04
CA LEU A 96 4.33 9.60 -22.63
C LEU A 96 4.80 10.92 -23.27
N VAL A 97 5.70 11.65 -22.61
CA VAL A 97 6.29 12.88 -23.18
C VAL A 97 7.09 12.56 -24.44
N LEU A 98 7.92 11.51 -24.40
CA LEU A 98 8.71 11.06 -25.55
C LEU A 98 7.81 10.64 -26.72
N LEU A 99 6.71 9.95 -26.46
CA LEU A 99 5.74 9.55 -27.48
C LEU A 99 4.97 10.77 -28.04
N ALA A 100 4.67 11.77 -27.22
CA ALA A 100 3.97 12.97 -27.64
C ALA A 100 4.82 13.87 -28.56
N VAL A 101 6.11 14.03 -28.24
CA VAL A 101 7.01 14.98 -28.92
C VAL A 101 7.91 14.30 -29.95
N GLY A 102 8.39 13.09 -29.69
CA GLY A 102 9.42 12.39 -30.47
C GLY A 102 9.03 12.17 -31.94
N PRO A 103 7.99 11.38 -32.25
CA PRO A 103 7.56 11.13 -33.63
C PRO A 103 7.29 12.40 -34.45
N PRO A 104 6.48 13.39 -34.00
CA PRO A 104 6.21 14.57 -34.81
C PRO A 104 7.44 15.46 -35.00
N TYR A 105 8.38 15.50 -34.05
CA TYR A 105 9.62 16.27 -34.20
C TYR A 105 10.57 15.60 -35.21
N LEU A 106 10.81 14.29 -35.07
CA LEU A 106 11.76 13.55 -35.90
C LEU A 106 11.26 13.34 -37.33
N LEU A 107 9.95 13.18 -37.52
CA LEU A 107 9.36 12.90 -38.84
C LEU A 107 9.00 14.17 -39.62
N LYS A 108 9.10 15.38 -39.02
CA LYS A 108 8.64 16.63 -39.63
C LYS A 108 9.21 16.88 -41.03
N SER A 109 10.52 16.75 -41.19
CA SER A 109 11.19 16.97 -42.47
C SER A 109 10.80 15.94 -43.53
N GLN A 110 10.59 14.68 -43.11
CA GLN A 110 10.21 13.60 -44.01
C GLN A 110 8.77 13.71 -44.48
N ILE A 111 7.84 14.06 -43.59
CA ILE A 111 6.44 14.29 -43.94
C ILE A 111 6.35 15.38 -45.01
N GLN A 112 7.10 16.49 -44.86
CA GLN A 112 7.14 17.56 -45.86
C GLN A 112 7.67 17.08 -47.23
N LEU A 113 8.68 16.23 -47.25
CA LEU A 113 9.23 15.66 -48.49
C LEU A 113 8.25 14.68 -49.17
N ILE A 114 7.52 13.90 -48.38
CA ILE A 114 6.56 12.88 -48.84
C ILE A 114 5.26 13.53 -49.34
N GLU A 115 4.75 14.55 -48.63
CA GLU A 115 3.57 15.33 -49.05
C GLU A 115 3.81 16.03 -50.39
N ASN A 116 5.03 16.53 -50.62
CA ASN A 116 5.41 17.16 -51.88
C ASN A 116 5.59 16.16 -53.05
N SER A 117 5.79 14.87 -52.76
CA SER A 117 5.98 13.81 -53.76
C SER A 117 4.72 12.97 -54.02
N GLY A 118 3.62 13.22 -53.30
CA GLY A 118 2.33 12.56 -53.51
C GLY A 118 2.27 11.08 -53.07
N VAL A 119 3.31 10.58 -52.40
CA VAL A 119 3.38 9.19 -51.91
C VAL A 119 2.68 9.09 -50.55
N ALA A 120 1.86 8.06 -50.34
CA ALA A 120 1.19 7.86 -49.06
C ALA A 120 2.18 7.40 -47.97
N LEU A 121 2.07 7.98 -46.77
CA LEU A 121 2.81 7.52 -45.60
C LEU A 121 2.50 6.05 -45.27
N GLY A 122 3.51 5.30 -44.85
CA GLY A 122 3.33 3.93 -44.37
C GLY A 122 2.40 3.88 -43.15
N TRP A 123 1.63 2.80 -43.02
CA TRP A 123 0.65 2.60 -41.95
C TRP A 123 1.27 2.76 -40.54
N LEU A 124 2.52 2.31 -40.37
CA LEU A 124 3.26 2.42 -39.11
C LEU A 124 3.51 3.87 -38.71
N THR A 125 3.95 4.70 -39.66
CA THR A 125 4.21 6.13 -39.47
C THR A 125 2.91 6.88 -39.16
N GLN A 126 1.82 6.54 -39.85
CA GLN A 126 0.49 7.10 -39.59
C GLN A 126 -0.02 6.75 -38.17
N ALA A 127 0.12 5.50 -37.75
CA ALA A 127 -0.28 5.05 -36.41
C ALA A 127 0.52 5.78 -35.31
N LEU A 128 1.83 5.95 -35.48
CA LEU A 128 2.68 6.70 -34.54
C LEU A 128 2.29 8.16 -34.43
N ILE A 129 2.05 8.84 -35.55
CA ILE A 129 1.63 10.25 -35.56
C ILE A 129 0.23 10.40 -34.94
N LEU A 130 -0.68 9.46 -35.19
CA LEU A 130 -2.00 9.47 -34.56
C LEU A 130 -1.88 9.29 -33.05
N ALA A 131 -1.09 8.32 -32.60
CA ALA A 131 -0.83 8.07 -31.19
C ALA A 131 -0.19 9.28 -30.50
N SER A 132 0.81 9.91 -31.14
CA SER A 132 1.45 11.13 -30.60
C SER A 132 0.46 12.29 -30.51
N LYS A 133 -0.40 12.49 -31.51
CA LYS A 133 -1.45 13.52 -31.50
C LYS A 133 -2.48 13.29 -30.39
N VAL A 134 -2.87 12.04 -30.14
CA VAL A 134 -3.76 11.69 -29.03
C VAL A 134 -3.10 12.04 -27.70
N VAL A 135 -1.86 11.60 -27.46
CA VAL A 135 -1.16 11.85 -26.20
C VAL A 135 -0.80 13.33 -26.00
N ALA A 136 -0.51 14.07 -27.07
CA ALA A 136 -0.25 15.51 -27.02
C ALA A 136 -1.52 16.37 -26.88
N SER A 137 -2.69 15.81 -27.13
CA SER A 137 -3.95 16.55 -27.07
C SER A 137 -4.26 17.01 -25.64
N PRO A 138 -4.60 18.30 -25.40
CA PRO A 138 -5.08 18.76 -24.10
C PRO A 138 -6.30 17.97 -23.63
N LEU A 139 -7.12 17.48 -24.57
CA LEU A 139 -8.29 16.67 -24.28
C LEU A 139 -7.93 15.33 -23.64
N PHE A 140 -6.81 14.69 -24.05
CA PHE A 140 -6.33 13.44 -23.47
C PHE A 140 -5.90 13.63 -22.02
N TRP A 141 -5.15 14.70 -21.73
CA TRP A 141 -4.77 15.04 -20.36
C TRP A 141 -5.97 15.45 -19.49
N ALA A 142 -6.92 16.20 -20.06
CA ALA A 142 -8.16 16.55 -19.37
C ALA A 142 -9.01 15.30 -19.05
N LEU A 143 -9.20 14.39 -20.02
CA LEU A 143 -9.87 13.10 -19.82
C LEU A 143 -9.12 12.22 -18.82
N GLY A 144 -7.79 12.18 -18.88
CA GLY A 144 -6.95 11.47 -17.92
C GLY A 144 -7.10 12.00 -16.50
N LEU A 145 -7.13 13.33 -16.34
CA LEU A 145 -7.36 13.97 -15.04
C LEU A 145 -8.78 13.71 -14.54
N VAL A 146 -9.81 13.81 -15.39
CA VAL A 146 -11.19 13.47 -15.02
C VAL A 146 -11.27 11.99 -14.62
N ALA A 147 -10.66 11.08 -15.37
CA ALA A 147 -10.61 9.66 -15.03
C ALA A 147 -9.89 9.42 -13.70
N ALA A 148 -8.79 10.12 -13.43
CA ALA A 148 -8.06 10.06 -12.16
C ALA A 148 -8.93 10.56 -10.99
N VAL A 149 -9.64 11.67 -11.15
CA VAL A 149 -10.53 12.21 -10.12
C VAL A 149 -11.73 11.29 -9.88
N VAL A 150 -12.39 10.82 -10.94
CA VAL A 150 -13.52 9.88 -10.84
C VAL A 150 -13.09 8.58 -10.20
N SER A 151 -11.94 8.03 -10.58
CA SER A 151 -11.41 6.79 -9.98
C SER A 151 -11.03 7.00 -8.52
N ALA A 152 -10.42 8.14 -8.14
CA ALA A 152 -10.12 8.47 -6.75
C ALA A 152 -11.41 8.59 -5.92
N LEU A 153 -12.45 9.24 -6.45
CA LEU A 153 -13.76 9.36 -5.80
C LEU A 153 -14.46 7.99 -5.70
N ALA A 154 -14.39 7.18 -6.75
CA ALA A 154 -14.96 5.83 -6.78
C ALA A 154 -14.26 4.92 -5.78
N ILE A 155 -12.93 4.99 -5.66
CA ILE A 155 -12.15 4.27 -4.65
C ILE A 155 -12.57 4.76 -3.25
N ARG A 156 -12.64 6.08 -3.02
CA ARG A 156 -13.06 6.63 -1.72
C ARG A 156 -14.48 6.19 -1.34
N ALA A 157 -15.41 6.18 -2.29
CA ALA A 157 -16.76 5.68 -2.09
C ALA A 157 -16.80 4.15 -1.88
N ALA A 158 -15.96 3.40 -2.59
CA ALA A 158 -15.81 1.96 -2.41
C ALA A 158 -15.23 1.61 -1.03
N LEU A 159 -14.28 2.41 -0.52
CA LEU A 159 -13.72 2.26 0.82
C LEU A 159 -14.75 2.57 1.92
N ARG A 160 -15.74 3.43 1.65
CA ARG A 160 -16.86 3.72 2.56
C ARG A 160 -17.91 2.59 2.59
N ASN A 161 -18.14 1.90 1.47
CA ASN A 161 -19.11 0.81 1.41
C ASN A 161 -18.42 -0.53 1.73
N PRO A 162 -18.78 -1.22 2.84
CA PRO A 162 -18.10 -2.45 3.27
C PRO A 162 -18.11 -3.56 2.21
N GLY A 163 -19.20 -3.68 1.45
CA GLY A 163 -19.30 -4.68 0.38
C GLY A 163 -18.38 -4.40 -0.82
N LYS A 164 -18.25 -3.12 -1.23
CA LYS A 164 -17.32 -2.73 -2.31
C LYS A 164 -15.87 -2.83 -1.86
N ARG A 165 -15.57 -2.39 -0.63
CA ARG A 165 -14.26 -2.51 0.01
C ARG A 165 -13.79 -3.97 0.05
N ARG A 166 -14.69 -4.90 0.37
CA ARG A 166 -14.41 -6.34 0.34
C ARG A 166 -14.07 -6.83 -1.07
N ARG A 167 -14.92 -6.54 -2.06
CA ARG A 167 -14.69 -6.96 -3.46
C ARG A 167 -13.35 -6.44 -3.99
N LEU A 168 -13.03 -5.18 -3.70
CA LEU A 168 -11.76 -4.58 -4.08
C LEU A 168 -10.57 -5.29 -3.41
N ALA A 169 -10.64 -5.51 -2.09
CA ALA A 169 -9.58 -6.20 -1.37
C ALA A 169 -9.35 -7.63 -1.88
N VAL A 170 -10.42 -8.38 -2.13
CA VAL A 170 -10.32 -9.75 -2.69
C VAL A 170 -9.78 -9.73 -4.13
N ALA A 171 -10.21 -8.77 -4.96
CA ALA A 171 -9.69 -8.64 -6.32
C ALA A 171 -8.19 -8.33 -6.32
N LEU A 172 -7.72 -7.46 -5.42
CA LEU A 172 -6.29 -7.15 -5.26
C LEU A 172 -5.45 -8.36 -4.85
N LEU A 173 -6.02 -9.32 -4.09
CA LEU A 173 -5.34 -10.57 -3.76
C LEU A 173 -5.13 -11.49 -4.97
N GLY A 174 -5.91 -11.31 -6.04
CA GLY A 174 -5.77 -12.08 -7.29
C GLY A 174 -4.72 -11.52 -8.25
N VAL A 175 -4.19 -10.32 -7.98
CA VAL A 175 -3.15 -9.71 -8.84
C VAL A 175 -1.84 -10.47 -8.61
N PRO A 176 -1.20 -11.01 -9.67
CA PRO A 176 0.09 -11.67 -9.54
C PRO A 176 1.14 -10.71 -8.98
N LEU A 177 2.07 -11.23 -8.18
CA LEU A 177 3.13 -10.50 -7.46
C LEU A 177 2.62 -9.53 -6.36
N LEU A 178 1.56 -8.75 -6.61
CA LEU A 178 1.02 -7.78 -5.64
C LEU A 178 0.15 -8.44 -4.57
N GLY A 179 -0.71 -9.39 -4.96
CA GLY A 179 -1.63 -10.08 -4.05
C GLY A 179 -0.94 -10.77 -2.88
N PRO A 180 0.14 -11.56 -3.11
CA PRO A 180 0.93 -12.17 -2.04
C PRO A 180 1.51 -11.14 -1.07
N VAL A 181 2.05 -10.03 -1.57
CA VAL A 181 2.64 -8.95 -0.75
C VAL A 181 1.58 -8.28 0.12
N LEU A 182 0.41 -7.97 -0.45
CA LEU A 182 -0.71 -7.38 0.31
C LEU A 182 -1.23 -8.34 1.38
N ARG A 183 -1.32 -9.64 1.07
CA ARG A 183 -1.71 -10.67 2.03
C ARG A 183 -0.72 -10.72 3.20
N LEU A 184 0.58 -10.85 2.91
CA LEU A 184 1.64 -10.88 3.92
C LEU A 184 1.65 -9.60 4.76
N ALA A 185 1.44 -8.43 4.17
CA ALA A 185 1.37 -7.15 4.89
C ALA A 185 0.19 -7.08 5.86
N SER A 186 -0.98 -7.62 5.49
CA SER A 186 -2.12 -7.70 6.40
C SER A 186 -1.91 -8.73 7.52
N VAL A 187 -1.31 -9.89 7.21
CA VAL A 187 -1.01 -10.91 8.22
C VAL A 187 0.10 -10.46 9.18
N SER A 188 1.12 -9.77 8.69
CA SER A 188 2.21 -9.22 9.50
C SER A 188 1.70 -8.16 10.49
N ARG A 189 0.83 -7.24 10.04
CA ARG A 189 0.18 -6.25 10.94
C ARG A 189 -0.71 -6.92 11.99
N PHE A 190 -1.48 -7.92 11.59
CA PHE A 190 -2.28 -8.73 12.51
C PHE A 190 -1.40 -9.39 13.58
N ALA A 191 -0.31 -10.05 13.17
CA ALA A 191 0.60 -10.74 14.07
C ALA A 191 1.30 -9.77 15.04
N SER A 192 1.76 -8.62 14.55
CA SER A 192 2.36 -7.55 15.34
C SER A 192 1.40 -7.04 16.42
N ALA A 193 0.16 -6.71 16.03
CA ALA A 193 -0.85 -6.20 16.94
C ALA A 193 -1.26 -7.25 17.99
N LEU A 194 -1.48 -8.49 17.57
CA LEU A 194 -1.86 -9.59 18.46
C LEU A 194 -0.73 -9.91 19.44
N SER A 195 0.52 -9.98 18.98
CA SER A 195 1.69 -10.18 19.83
C SER A 195 1.79 -9.11 20.92
N LEU A 196 1.65 -7.84 20.53
CA LEU A 196 1.73 -6.71 21.45
C LEU A 196 0.64 -6.76 22.53
N GLN A 197 -0.60 -7.04 22.13
CA GLN A 197 -1.74 -7.12 23.05
C GLN A 197 -1.63 -8.31 24.00
N LEU A 198 -1.23 -9.48 23.51
CA LEU A 198 -1.03 -10.65 24.37
C LEU A 198 0.14 -10.46 25.35
N LYS A 199 1.26 -9.86 24.91
CA LYS A 199 2.38 -9.50 25.79
C LYS A 199 1.98 -8.51 26.89
N ALA A 200 1.00 -7.65 26.60
CA ALA A 200 0.46 -6.70 27.56
C ALA A 200 -0.66 -7.28 28.47
N GLY A 201 -0.96 -8.58 28.34
CA GLY A 201 -1.96 -9.26 29.16
C GLY A 201 -3.41 -9.03 28.75
N VAL A 202 -3.67 -8.53 27.53
CA VAL A 202 -5.03 -8.43 26.98
C VAL A 202 -5.57 -9.84 26.72
N LEU A 203 -6.85 -10.06 27.03
CA LEU A 203 -7.52 -11.34 26.81
C LEU A 203 -7.50 -11.71 25.32
N LEU A 204 -7.23 -12.98 25.00
CA LEU A 204 -7.04 -13.46 23.62
C LEU A 204 -8.22 -13.09 22.69
N ALA A 205 -9.46 -13.24 23.15
CA ALA A 205 -10.64 -12.92 22.36
C ALA A 205 -10.71 -11.42 22.00
N GLU A 206 -10.47 -10.54 22.98
CA GLU A 206 -10.45 -9.08 22.76
C GLU A 206 -9.27 -8.69 21.86
N ALA A 207 -8.12 -9.34 22.07
CA ALA A 207 -6.93 -9.08 21.29
C ALA A 207 -7.09 -9.49 19.82
N LEU A 208 -7.80 -10.59 19.55
CA LEU A 208 -8.12 -11.03 18.18
C LEU A 208 -9.00 -10.03 17.44
N GLU A 209 -10.03 -9.49 18.09
CA GLU A 209 -10.90 -8.45 17.49
C GLU A 209 -10.11 -7.20 17.12
N GLN A 210 -9.23 -6.74 18.01
CA GLN A 210 -8.44 -5.54 17.80
C GLN A 210 -7.32 -5.76 16.78
N ALA A 211 -6.68 -6.92 16.80
CA ALA A 211 -5.69 -7.30 15.79
C ALA A 211 -6.32 -7.42 14.39
N ALA A 212 -7.56 -7.90 14.28
CA ALA A 212 -8.29 -7.89 13.01
C ALA A 212 -8.47 -6.48 12.45
N GLN A 213 -8.77 -5.50 13.31
CA GLN A 213 -8.85 -4.08 12.94
C GLN A 213 -7.50 -3.53 12.50
N ALA A 214 -6.42 -3.84 13.24
CA ALA A 214 -5.07 -3.41 12.92
C ALA A 214 -4.55 -3.98 11.58
N SER A 215 -5.01 -5.18 11.17
CA SER A 215 -4.66 -5.78 9.88
C SER A 215 -5.05 -4.94 8.65
N GLY A 216 -6.05 -4.07 8.82
CA GLY A 216 -6.66 -3.26 7.76
C GLY A 216 -7.41 -4.06 6.67
N HIS A 217 -7.45 -5.40 6.75
CA HIS A 217 -8.00 -6.24 5.71
C HIS A 217 -9.51 -6.48 5.91
N PRO A 218 -10.37 -6.07 4.96
CA PRO A 218 -11.83 -6.18 5.11
C PRO A 218 -12.33 -7.60 5.32
N LEU A 219 -11.73 -8.57 4.62
CA LEU A 219 -12.11 -9.98 4.74
C LEU A 219 -11.83 -10.53 6.15
N LEU A 220 -10.73 -10.11 6.78
CA LEU A 220 -10.39 -10.60 8.12
C LEU A 220 -11.36 -10.03 9.15
N LEU A 221 -11.70 -8.75 9.04
CA LEU A 221 -12.70 -8.10 9.88
C LEU A 221 -14.07 -8.77 9.80
N GLU A 222 -14.51 -9.12 8.58
CA GLU A 222 -15.79 -9.80 8.34
C GLU A 222 -15.80 -11.22 8.93
N ARG A 223 -14.67 -11.93 8.84
CA ARG A 223 -14.56 -13.33 9.28
C ARG A 223 -14.19 -13.50 10.75
N MET A 224 -13.66 -12.47 11.40
CA MET A 224 -13.23 -12.55 12.79
C MET A 224 -14.32 -13.03 13.77
N PRO A 225 -15.61 -12.63 13.66
CA PRO A 225 -16.66 -13.18 14.51
C PRO A 225 -16.80 -14.70 14.41
N LEU A 226 -16.62 -15.27 13.22
CA LEU A 226 -16.64 -16.72 13.00
C LEU A 226 -15.43 -17.38 13.66
N CYS A 227 -14.22 -16.82 13.50
CA CYS A 227 -13.01 -17.30 14.16
C CYS A 227 -13.18 -17.33 15.68
N LEU A 228 -13.72 -16.26 16.27
CA LEU A 228 -13.97 -16.15 17.71
C LEU A 228 -15.02 -17.15 18.19
N SER A 229 -16.06 -17.41 17.40
CA SER A 229 -17.08 -18.40 17.75
C SER A 229 -16.48 -19.80 17.85
N ARG A 230 -15.57 -20.18 16.94
CA ARG A 230 -14.87 -21.47 16.99
C ARG A 230 -13.93 -21.57 18.19
N LEU A 231 -13.17 -20.51 18.46
CA LEU A 231 -12.29 -20.46 19.62
C LEU A 231 -13.07 -20.60 20.93
N LYS A 232 -14.23 -19.94 21.05
CA LYS A 232 -15.14 -20.08 22.21
C LYS A 232 -15.72 -21.47 22.35
N ASN A 233 -15.88 -22.20 21.25
CA ASN A 233 -16.36 -23.58 21.23
C ASN A 233 -15.23 -24.60 21.49
N GLY A 234 -14.01 -24.15 21.80
CA GLY A 234 -12.88 -25.01 22.15
C GLY A 234 -12.00 -25.44 20.98
N ALA A 235 -12.22 -24.91 19.77
CA ALA A 235 -11.28 -25.14 18.66
C ALA A 235 -9.94 -24.45 18.94
N GLY A 236 -8.85 -25.02 18.42
CA GLY A 236 -7.52 -24.41 18.53
C GLY A 236 -7.44 -23.04 17.86
N LEU A 237 -6.47 -22.22 18.25
CA LEU A 237 -6.25 -20.89 17.67
C LEU A 237 -5.93 -20.96 16.18
N ALA A 238 -5.07 -21.89 15.77
CA ALA A 238 -4.73 -22.08 14.35
C ALA A 238 -5.95 -22.49 13.51
N GLU A 239 -6.73 -23.45 14.00
CA GLU A 239 -7.97 -23.90 13.34
C GLU A 239 -8.99 -22.76 13.23
N SER A 240 -9.17 -22.01 14.30
CA SER A 240 -10.07 -20.86 14.35
C SER A 240 -9.68 -19.77 13.35
N LEU A 241 -8.38 -19.50 13.18
CA LEU A 241 -7.89 -18.51 12.22
C LEU A 241 -7.99 -18.99 10.76
N ALA A 242 -7.93 -20.29 10.50
CA ALA A 242 -8.03 -20.85 9.15
C ALA A 242 -9.33 -20.45 8.43
N GLU A 243 -10.41 -20.22 9.19
CA GLU A 243 -11.73 -19.80 8.69
C GLU A 243 -11.75 -18.43 8.01
N ALA A 244 -10.78 -17.57 8.33
CA ALA A 244 -10.63 -16.28 7.68
C ALA A 244 -10.15 -16.40 6.22
N GLN A 245 -9.59 -17.55 5.82
CA GLN A 245 -9.06 -17.83 4.47
C GLN A 245 -8.06 -16.77 3.95
N LEU A 246 -7.46 -16.01 4.86
CA LEU A 246 -6.45 -14.99 4.57
C LEU A 246 -5.04 -15.47 4.94
N PHE A 247 -4.93 -16.32 5.97
CA PHE A 247 -3.67 -16.75 6.53
C PHE A 247 -3.01 -17.83 5.66
N PRO A 248 -1.73 -17.67 5.30
CA PRO A 248 -0.95 -18.73 4.66
C PRO A 248 -0.87 -19.99 5.53
N ARG A 249 -0.70 -21.16 4.90
CA ARG A 249 -0.50 -22.42 5.63
C ARG A 249 0.71 -22.38 6.57
N SER A 250 1.78 -21.69 6.16
CA SER A 250 2.96 -21.49 7.00
C SER A 250 2.63 -20.72 8.28
N PHE A 251 1.83 -19.66 8.18
CA PHE A 251 1.34 -18.92 9.35
C PHE A 251 0.57 -19.85 10.30
N LEU A 252 -0.40 -20.60 9.79
CA LEU A 252 -1.27 -21.46 10.60
C LEU A 252 -0.45 -22.54 11.34
N GLY A 253 0.48 -23.21 10.64
CA GLY A 253 1.33 -24.23 11.26
C GLY A 253 2.27 -23.67 12.32
N ILE A 254 2.74 -22.43 12.16
CA ILE A 254 3.54 -21.75 13.18
C ILE A 254 2.69 -21.47 14.43
N ILE A 255 1.44 -21.03 14.27
CA ILE A 255 0.54 -20.78 15.40
C ILE A 255 0.18 -22.09 16.11
N GLU A 256 -0.07 -23.16 15.37
CA GLU A 256 -0.36 -24.50 15.91
C GLU A 256 0.80 -25.01 16.79
N ALA A 257 2.04 -24.86 16.32
CA ALA A 257 3.23 -25.19 17.11
C ALA A 257 3.42 -24.26 18.33
N ALA A 258 3.08 -22.97 18.19
CA ALA A 258 3.19 -22.01 19.28
C ALA A 258 2.14 -22.23 20.39
N GLU A 259 0.95 -22.68 20.00
CA GLU A 259 -0.14 -23.06 20.90
C GLU A 259 0.28 -24.25 21.78
N SER A 260 0.93 -25.25 21.18
CA SER A 260 1.46 -26.43 21.89
C SER A 260 2.59 -26.10 22.86
N THR A 261 3.33 -25.00 22.64
CA THR A 261 4.47 -24.58 23.46
C THR A 261 4.16 -23.40 24.38
N ALA A 262 2.88 -22.97 24.46
CA ALA A 262 2.44 -21.79 25.20
C ALA A 262 3.24 -20.51 24.88
N SER A 263 3.80 -20.41 23.67
CA SER A 263 4.72 -19.33 23.25
C SER A 263 4.15 -18.42 22.16
N VAL A 264 2.81 -18.42 22.00
CA VAL A 264 2.08 -17.67 20.96
C VAL A 264 2.54 -16.21 20.79
N PRO A 265 2.70 -15.39 21.84
CA PRO A 265 3.09 -13.99 21.67
C PRO A 265 4.50 -13.82 21.09
N GLY A 266 5.43 -14.68 21.49
CA GLY A 266 6.81 -14.67 20.98
C GLY A 266 6.88 -15.12 19.53
N MET A 267 6.10 -16.14 19.17
CA MET A 267 6.06 -16.66 17.82
C MET A 267 5.38 -15.70 16.84
N LEU A 268 4.30 -15.03 17.25
CA LEU A 268 3.66 -13.97 16.44
C LEU A 268 4.62 -12.81 16.12
N ASP A 269 5.49 -12.45 17.07
CA ASP A 269 6.50 -11.42 16.89
C ASP A 269 7.60 -11.86 15.90
N TRP A 270 8.00 -13.13 15.97
CA TRP A 270 8.91 -13.72 14.99
C TRP A 270 8.30 -13.74 13.58
N VAL A 271 7.04 -14.20 13.45
CA VAL A 271 6.30 -14.21 12.19
C VAL A 271 6.18 -12.82 11.58
N HIS A 272 5.84 -11.82 12.40
CA HIS A 272 5.78 -10.43 11.96
C HIS A 272 7.11 -9.97 11.34
N ARG A 273 8.24 -10.18 12.04
CA ARG A 273 9.58 -9.83 11.52
C ARG A 273 9.94 -10.60 10.26
N HIS A 274 9.64 -11.89 10.22
CA HIS A 274 9.95 -12.72 9.05
C HIS A 274 9.15 -12.26 7.83
N TYR A 275 7.85 -11.99 8.00
CA TYR A 275 7.00 -11.51 6.91
C TYR A 275 7.35 -10.09 6.48
N GLU A 276 7.88 -9.23 7.34
CA GLU A 276 8.44 -7.94 6.89
C GLU A 276 9.58 -8.12 5.89
N LEU A 277 10.45 -9.11 6.09
CA LEU A 277 11.53 -9.44 5.13
C LEU A 277 10.99 -10.01 3.82
N GLU A 278 9.96 -10.87 3.88
CA GLU A 278 9.30 -11.39 2.68
C GLU A 278 8.56 -10.28 1.90
N ILE A 279 7.88 -9.38 2.60
CA ILE A 279 7.22 -8.20 2.00
C ILE A 279 8.26 -7.34 1.29
N ASP A 280 9.39 -7.07 1.95
CA ASP A 280 10.48 -6.29 1.40
C ASP A 280 11.07 -6.92 0.14
N SER A 281 11.25 -8.24 0.15
CA SER A 281 11.75 -8.98 -1.01
C SER A 281 10.73 -8.98 -2.15
N GLY A 282 9.44 -9.17 -1.83
CA GLY A 282 8.35 -9.12 -2.80
C GLY A 282 8.18 -7.74 -3.43
N LEU A 283 8.37 -6.65 -2.68
CA LEU A 283 8.37 -5.28 -3.20
C LEU A 283 9.53 -5.02 -4.17
N SER A 284 10.73 -5.53 -3.86
CA SER A 284 11.87 -5.45 -4.77
C SER A 284 11.63 -6.25 -6.05
N ALA A 285 11.08 -7.47 -5.93
CA ALA A 285 10.73 -8.30 -7.08
C ALA A 285 9.63 -7.67 -7.96
N LEU A 286 8.63 -7.03 -7.35
CA LEU A 286 7.62 -6.24 -8.06
C LEU A 286 8.26 -5.13 -8.89
N THR A 287 9.20 -4.39 -8.29
CA THR A 287 9.90 -3.30 -8.95
C THR A 287 10.76 -3.82 -10.11
N ALA A 288 11.52 -4.89 -9.89
CA ALA A 288 12.36 -5.52 -10.91
C ALA A 288 11.52 -6.11 -12.06
N ALA A 289 10.34 -6.66 -11.79
CA ALA A 289 9.45 -7.19 -12.83
C ALA A 289 8.85 -6.09 -13.73
N LEU A 290 8.74 -4.85 -13.23
CA LEU A 290 8.28 -3.71 -14.01
C LEU A 290 9.36 -3.15 -14.93
N GLU A 291 10.65 -3.39 -14.64
CA GLU A 291 11.77 -2.86 -15.41
C GLU A 291 11.79 -3.34 -16.88
N PRO A 292 11.65 -4.64 -17.20
CA PRO A 292 11.55 -5.10 -18.59
C PRO A 292 10.35 -4.53 -19.34
N LEU A 293 9.20 -4.37 -18.67
CA LEU A 293 8.02 -3.76 -19.26
C LEU A 293 8.27 -2.31 -19.64
N VAL A 294 8.88 -1.54 -18.73
CA VAL A 294 9.22 -0.14 -18.94
C VAL A 294 10.26 0.00 -20.05
N LEU A 295 11.35 -0.78 -20.01
CA LEU A 295 12.41 -0.76 -21.01
C LEU A 295 11.88 -1.19 -22.38
N GLY A 296 11.03 -2.21 -22.44
CA GLY A 296 10.36 -2.64 -23.67
C GLY A 296 9.42 -1.58 -24.23
N LEU A 297 8.72 -0.82 -23.39
CA LEU A 297 7.83 0.26 -23.82
C LEU A 297 8.63 1.45 -24.37
N VAL A 298 9.67 1.88 -23.67
CA VAL A 298 10.58 2.95 -24.13
C VAL A 298 11.29 2.54 -25.43
N GLY A 299 11.91 1.35 -25.44
CA GLY A 299 12.60 0.81 -26.60
C GLY A 299 11.64 0.61 -27.79
N GLY A 300 10.41 0.18 -27.53
CA GLY A 300 9.35 0.08 -28.52
C GLY A 300 8.99 1.42 -29.13
N VAL A 301 8.76 2.46 -28.33
CA VAL A 301 8.47 3.82 -28.83
C VAL A 301 9.63 4.37 -29.65
N VAL A 302 10.86 4.27 -29.15
CA VAL A 302 12.05 4.75 -29.85
C VAL A 302 12.29 3.96 -31.14
N GLY A 303 12.28 2.64 -31.07
CA GLY A 303 12.50 1.73 -32.20
C GLY A 303 11.46 1.92 -33.30
N LEU A 304 10.17 1.99 -32.94
CA LEU A 304 9.09 2.27 -33.88
C LEU A 304 9.27 3.66 -34.53
N THR A 305 9.71 4.67 -33.78
CA THR A 305 9.97 6.01 -34.33
C THR A 305 11.12 5.98 -35.33
N VAL A 306 12.21 5.27 -35.03
CA VAL A 306 13.35 5.11 -35.94
C VAL A 306 12.94 4.33 -37.20
N LEU A 307 12.21 3.22 -37.06
CA LEU A 307 11.72 2.43 -38.20
C LEU A 307 10.79 3.27 -39.09
N ALA A 308 9.85 3.99 -38.50
CA ALA A 308 8.94 4.86 -39.23
C ALA A 308 9.67 6.01 -39.96
N SER A 309 10.84 6.41 -39.46
CA SER A 309 11.73 7.39 -40.07
C SER A 309 12.56 6.82 -41.23
N MET A 310 12.97 5.55 -41.14
CA MET A 310 13.82 4.93 -42.17
C MET A 310 13.05 4.39 -43.37
N VAL A 311 11.83 3.85 -43.16
CA VAL A 311 11.02 3.24 -44.23
C VAL A 311 10.81 4.18 -45.44
N PRO A 312 10.46 5.47 -45.28
CA PRO A 312 10.27 6.37 -46.42
C PRO A 312 11.57 6.67 -47.17
N VAL A 313 12.70 6.78 -46.46
CA VAL A 313 14.02 7.03 -47.05
C VAL A 313 14.43 5.87 -47.96
N VAL A 314 14.24 4.64 -47.48
CA VAL A 314 14.53 3.42 -48.28
C VAL A 314 13.64 3.35 -49.51
N LYS A 315 12.34 3.64 -49.38
CA LYS A 315 11.42 3.67 -50.53
C LYS A 315 11.77 4.74 -51.56
N MET A 316 12.30 5.90 -51.15
CA MET A 316 12.79 6.90 -52.09
C MET A 316 14.05 6.45 -52.83
N LEU A 317 14.93 5.69 -52.17
CA LEU A 317 16.13 5.12 -52.79
C LEU A 317 15.83 3.99 -53.79
N GLU A 318 14.77 3.20 -53.58
CA GLU A 318 14.34 2.16 -54.55
C GLU A 318 13.70 2.73 -55.83
N VAL A 319 13.22 3.98 -55.78
CA VAL A 319 12.58 4.66 -56.92
C VAL A 319 13.59 5.45 -57.78
N LEU A 320 14.81 5.66 -57.28
CA LEU A 320 15.95 6.28 -57.98
C LEU A 320 16.79 5.23 -58.71
#